data_AF-A0A7J4J7S4-F1
#
_entry.id   AF-A0A7J4J7S4-F1
#
_cell.length_a   1.000
_cell.length_b   1.000
_cell.length_c   1.000
_cell.angle_alpha   90.00
_cell.angle_beta   90.00
_cell.angle_gamma   90.00
#
_symmetry.space_group_name_H-M   'P 1'
#
loop_
_entity.id
_entity.type
_entity.pdbx_description
1 polymer ?
#
loop_
_entity_poly.entity_id
_entity_poly.type
_entity_poly.pdbx_seq_one_letter_code
_entity_poly.pdbx_strand_id
1 'polypeptide(L)'
;MGLTRNLQYEAELFAASSRLQSVATGLNAIIVGQQIDVGEQEHFEWAGSLMGQMDWHSDHYHQKEHPELGVIATRLRPNFYGTLCRLRIPFNTTFSEGLYETLKSRGEKVKLGTEELIQAHQVVQSLATDTLTKLRYAHGRAQFIL
;
A
#
# COMPACT_ATOMS: atom_id res chain seq x y z
N MET A 1 -1.98 29.62 -5.96
CA MET A 1 -2.17 28.56 -4.94
C MET A 1 -2.52 27.17 -5.49
N GLY A 2 -2.88 27.00 -6.78
CA GLY A 2 -3.24 25.68 -7.34
C GLY A 2 -2.07 24.77 -7.72
N LEU A 3 -0.96 25.33 -8.21
CA LEU A 3 0.20 24.57 -8.72
C LEU A 3 1.02 23.88 -7.61
N THR A 4 1.24 24.57 -6.48
CA THR A 4 2.01 24.04 -5.34
C THR A 4 1.31 22.86 -4.66
N ARG A 5 -0.02 22.90 -4.56
CA ARG A 5 -0.83 21.77 -4.03
C ARG A 5 -0.80 20.55 -4.95
N ASN A 6 -0.67 20.75 -6.26
CA ASN A 6 -0.58 19.65 -7.22
C ASN A 6 0.79 18.96 -7.16
N LEU A 7 1.88 19.74 -7.09
CA LEU A 7 3.24 19.20 -6.97
C LEU A 7 3.48 18.45 -5.66
N GLN A 8 3.00 18.99 -4.53
CA GLN A 8 3.10 18.32 -3.24
C GLN A 8 2.35 16.99 -3.24
N TYR A 9 1.17 16.97 -3.86
CA TYR A 9 0.38 15.76 -4.02
C TYR A 9 1.05 14.71 -4.92
N GLU A 10 1.63 15.13 -6.04
CA GLU A 10 2.36 14.23 -6.92
C GLU A 10 3.56 13.60 -6.22
N ALA A 11 4.28 14.39 -5.42
CA ALA A 11 5.38 13.91 -4.58
C ALA A 11 4.91 12.89 -3.54
N GLU A 12 3.77 13.12 -2.88
CA GLU A 12 3.19 12.19 -1.90
C GLU A 12 2.81 10.84 -2.51
N LEU A 13 2.14 10.84 -3.67
CA LEU A 13 1.81 9.60 -4.36
C LEU A 13 3.07 8.87 -4.87
N PHE A 14 4.09 9.62 -5.30
CA PHE A 14 5.33 9.02 -5.77
C PHE A 14 6.04 8.34 -4.60
N ALA A 15 6.16 9.04 -3.47
CA ALA A 15 6.70 8.48 -2.24
C ALA A 15 5.91 7.26 -1.75
N ALA A 16 4.57 7.32 -1.80
CA ALA A 16 3.71 6.19 -1.45
C ALA A 16 3.98 4.98 -2.35
N SER A 17 4.10 5.18 -3.66
CA SER A 17 4.44 4.09 -4.58
C SER A 17 5.83 3.51 -4.30
N SER A 18 6.85 4.35 -4.10
CA SER A 18 8.21 3.88 -3.78
C SER A 18 8.25 3.05 -2.49
N ARG A 19 7.53 3.49 -1.45
CA ARG A 19 7.41 2.73 -0.20
C ARG A 19 6.71 1.39 -0.42
N LEU A 20 5.56 1.38 -1.12
CA LEU A 20 4.85 0.14 -1.44
C LEU A 20 5.71 -0.82 -2.29
N GLN A 21 6.52 -0.29 -3.22
CA GLN A 21 7.44 -1.12 -4.01
C GLN A 21 8.53 -1.75 -3.12
N SER A 22 9.06 -1.00 -2.15
CA SER A 22 9.99 -1.54 -1.15
C SER A 22 9.33 -2.60 -0.27
N VAL A 23 8.07 -2.41 0.13
CA VAL A 23 7.31 -3.44 0.86
C VAL A 23 7.11 -4.69 0.02
N ALA A 24 6.79 -4.56 -1.27
CA ALA A 24 6.67 -5.70 -2.17
C ALA A 24 8.00 -6.48 -2.26
N THR A 25 9.14 -5.79 -2.31
CA THR A 25 10.47 -6.43 -2.26
C THR A 25 10.68 -7.19 -0.95
N GLY A 26 10.41 -6.58 0.20
CA GLY A 26 10.53 -7.26 1.49
C GLY A 26 9.57 -8.44 1.65
N LEU A 27 8.34 -8.35 1.13
CA LEU A 27 7.39 -9.47 1.14
C LEU A 27 7.93 -10.64 0.31
N ASN A 28 8.56 -10.34 -0.84
CA ASN A 28 9.23 -11.36 -1.64
C ASN A 28 10.43 -11.98 -0.89
N ALA A 29 11.19 -11.17 -0.14
CA ALA A 29 12.27 -11.67 0.72
C ALA A 29 11.74 -12.68 1.75
N ILE A 30 10.63 -12.37 2.45
CA ILE A 30 9.97 -13.30 3.38
C ILE A 30 9.58 -14.60 2.67
N ILE A 31 8.95 -14.51 1.49
CA ILE A 31 8.50 -15.69 0.71
C ILE A 31 9.66 -16.64 0.41
N VAL A 32 10.84 -16.10 0.09
CA VAL A 32 12.04 -16.91 -0.22
C VAL A 32 12.90 -17.22 1.01
N GLY A 33 12.44 -16.91 2.22
CA GLY A 33 13.13 -17.23 3.48
C GLY A 33 14.31 -16.31 3.80
N GLN A 34 14.35 -15.10 3.22
CA GLN A 34 15.36 -14.09 3.50
C GLN A 34 14.90 -13.11 4.58
N GLN A 35 15.87 -12.47 5.24
CA GLN A 35 15.58 -11.37 6.16
C GLN A 35 15.29 -10.09 5.38
N ILE A 36 14.41 -9.29 5.95
CA ILE A 36 14.02 -7.97 5.46
C ILE A 36 15.07 -6.96 5.90
N ASP A 37 15.42 -6.01 5.05
CA ASP A 37 16.36 -4.95 5.42
C ASP A 37 15.74 -3.96 6.43
N VAL A 38 16.56 -3.31 7.25
CA VAL A 38 16.10 -2.35 8.27
C VAL A 38 15.33 -1.18 7.62
N GLY A 39 15.76 -0.72 6.44
CA GLY A 39 15.03 0.33 5.71
C GLY A 39 13.66 -0.13 5.21
N GLU A 40 13.50 -1.41 4.90
CA GLU A 40 12.23 -2.00 4.49
C GLU A 40 11.27 -2.18 5.67
N GLN A 41 11.78 -2.43 6.88
CA GLN A 41 10.97 -2.56 8.10
C GLN A 41 10.14 -1.31 8.40
N GLU A 42 10.71 -0.13 8.23
CA GLU A 42 9.97 1.14 8.40
C GLU A 42 8.87 1.30 7.34
N HIS A 43 9.15 0.88 6.10
CA HIS A 43 8.16 0.88 5.02
C HIS A 43 7.04 -0.12 5.29
N PHE A 44 7.34 -1.26 5.90
CA PHE A 44 6.36 -2.25 6.33
C PHE A 44 5.40 -1.66 7.37
N GLU A 45 5.93 -1.10 8.46
CA GLU A 45 5.09 -0.49 9.49
C GLU A 45 4.21 0.63 8.91
N TRP A 46 4.79 1.48 8.07
CA TRP A 46 4.06 2.53 7.36
C TRP A 46 2.94 1.94 6.47
N ALA A 47 3.21 0.88 5.72
CA ALA A 47 2.22 0.24 4.86
C ALA A 47 1.11 -0.43 5.67
N GLY A 48 1.44 -1.03 6.82
CA GLY A 48 0.45 -1.57 7.76
C GLY A 48 -0.50 -0.47 8.25
N SER A 49 0.04 0.67 8.69
CA SER A 49 -0.75 1.85 9.07
C SER A 49 -1.63 2.36 7.92
N LEU A 50 -1.09 2.40 6.69
CA LEU A 50 -1.85 2.81 5.51
C LEU A 50 -2.99 1.82 5.21
N MET A 51 -2.73 0.52 5.28
CA MET A 51 -3.72 -0.54 5.01
C MET A 51 -4.85 -0.52 6.02
N GLY A 52 -4.55 -0.36 7.31
CA GLY A 52 -5.58 -0.18 8.34
C GLY A 52 -6.54 0.96 7.99
N GLN A 53 -6.06 2.06 7.42
CA GLN A 53 -6.91 3.19 7.01
C GLN A 53 -7.58 3.03 5.63
N MET A 54 -7.04 2.18 4.76
CA MET A 54 -7.64 1.89 3.46
C MET A 54 -8.80 0.91 3.59
N ASP A 55 -8.64 -0.14 4.40
CA ASP A 55 -9.63 -1.19 4.55
C ASP A 55 -10.74 -0.82 5.55
N TRP A 56 -11.86 -0.35 5.01
CA TRP A 56 -13.08 0.00 5.74
C TRP A 56 -13.71 -1.15 6.51
N HIS A 57 -13.40 -2.39 6.14
CA HIS A 57 -13.95 -3.57 6.79
C HIS A 57 -13.04 -4.10 7.89
N SER A 58 -11.84 -3.53 8.06
CA SER A 58 -10.94 -3.91 9.13
C SER A 58 -11.34 -3.25 10.45
N ASP A 59 -11.15 -3.98 11.56
CA ASP A 59 -11.26 -3.43 12.91
C ASP A 59 -10.25 -2.29 13.18
N HIS A 60 -9.26 -2.14 12.30
CA HIS A 60 -8.19 -1.15 12.39
C HIS A 60 -8.54 0.19 11.73
N TYR A 61 -9.64 0.29 10.97
CA TYR A 61 -10.01 1.52 10.23
C TYR A 61 -10.17 2.75 11.11
N HIS A 62 -10.63 2.58 12.35
CA HIS A 62 -10.86 3.68 13.28
C HIS A 62 -9.63 4.04 14.12
N GLN A 63 -8.53 3.29 13.99
CA GLN A 63 -7.28 3.55 14.69
C GLN A 63 -6.60 4.74 14.00
N LYS A 64 -6.92 5.96 14.45
CA LYS A 64 -6.37 7.23 13.94
C LYS A 64 -4.89 7.42 14.34
N GLU A 65 -4.07 6.37 14.30
CA GLU A 65 -2.67 6.42 14.70
C GLU A 65 -1.85 7.38 13.82
N HIS A 66 -2.26 7.52 12.55
CA HIS A 66 -1.56 8.34 11.55
C HIS A 66 -2.54 9.19 10.73
N PRO A 67 -3.14 10.25 11.30
CA PRO A 67 -4.12 11.08 10.59
C PRO A 67 -3.61 11.66 9.27
N GLU A 68 -2.29 11.84 9.14
CA GLU A 68 -1.60 12.26 7.92
C GLU A 68 -1.77 11.28 6.75
N LEU A 69 -1.98 9.99 7.02
CA LEU A 69 -2.20 8.98 5.98
C LEU A 69 -3.63 9.01 5.43
N GLY A 70 -4.58 9.66 6.10
CA GLY A 70 -5.99 9.61 5.75
C GLY A 70 -6.27 10.12 4.33
N VAL A 71 -5.53 11.14 3.88
CA VAL A 71 -5.64 11.68 2.51
C VAL A 71 -5.13 10.67 1.48
N ILE A 72 -3.97 10.06 1.72
CA ILE A 72 -3.38 9.05 0.83
C ILE A 72 -4.26 7.79 0.80
N ALA A 73 -4.67 7.29 1.97
CA ALA A 73 -5.54 6.13 2.12
C ALA A 73 -6.84 6.29 1.34
N THR A 74 -7.51 7.45 1.47
CA THR A 74 -8.77 7.73 0.74
C THR A 74 -8.59 7.66 -0.77
N ARG A 75 -7.43 8.07 -1.29
CA ARG A 75 -7.15 8.11 -2.74
C ARG A 75 -6.71 6.76 -3.30
N LEU A 76 -6.00 5.97 -2.49
CA LEU A 76 -5.52 4.65 -2.86
C LEU A 76 -6.57 3.56 -2.65
N ARG A 77 -7.55 3.78 -1.76
CA ARG A 77 -8.62 2.82 -1.46
C ARG A 77 -9.33 2.23 -2.68
N PRO A 78 -9.74 3.01 -3.70
CA PRO A 78 -10.36 2.41 -4.90
C PRO A 78 -9.42 1.47 -5.66
N ASN A 79 -8.11 1.77 -5.69
CA ASN A 79 -7.12 0.89 -6.31
C ASN A 79 -6.90 -0.36 -5.47
N PHE A 80 -6.87 -0.23 -4.14
CA PHE A 80 -6.75 -1.36 -3.23
C PHE A 80 -7.88 -2.37 -3.45
N TYR A 81 -9.14 -1.94 -3.35
CA TYR A 81 -10.29 -2.83 -3.61
C TYR A 81 -10.35 -3.31 -5.07
N GLY A 82 -10.01 -2.46 -6.03
CA GLY A 82 -9.93 -2.85 -7.45
C GLY A 82 -8.88 -3.93 -7.71
N THR A 83 -7.75 -3.88 -7.02
CA THR A 83 -6.70 -4.90 -7.07
C THR A 83 -7.16 -6.21 -6.45
N LEU A 84 -7.78 -6.17 -5.26
CA LEU A 84 -8.35 -7.38 -4.63
C LEU A 84 -9.35 -8.08 -5.56
N CYS A 85 -10.29 -7.32 -6.15
CA CYS A 85 -11.22 -7.83 -7.17
C CYS A 85 -10.51 -8.49 -8.36
N ARG A 86 -9.49 -7.82 -8.92
CA ARG A 86 -8.75 -8.27 -10.12
C ARG A 86 -8.00 -9.57 -9.84
N LEU A 87 -7.41 -9.68 -8.65
CA LEU A 87 -6.70 -10.86 -8.18
C LEU A 87 -7.62 -11.95 -7.63
N ARG A 88 -8.95 -11.70 -7.59
CA ARG A 88 -9.96 -12.59 -7.02
C ARG A 88 -9.69 -12.96 -5.56
N ILE A 89 -9.07 -12.05 -4.83
CA ILE A 89 -8.82 -12.20 -3.40
C ILE A 89 -10.14 -11.79 -2.71
N PRO A 90 -10.76 -12.69 -1.93
CA PRO A 90 -11.98 -12.35 -1.22
C PRO A 90 -11.70 -11.22 -0.23
N PHE A 91 -12.70 -10.36 -0.01
CA PHE A 91 -12.71 -9.38 1.07
C PHE A 91 -12.92 -10.09 2.42
N ASN A 92 -12.15 -11.15 2.70
CA ASN A 92 -12.17 -11.79 4.00
C ASN A 92 -11.40 -10.89 4.97
N THR A 93 -11.85 -10.87 6.23
CA THR A 93 -11.14 -10.12 7.27
C THR A 93 -9.79 -10.75 7.56
N THR A 94 -9.67 -12.09 7.45
CA THR A 94 -8.45 -12.84 7.81
C THR A 94 -7.22 -12.49 6.98
N PHE A 95 -7.34 -12.34 5.65
CA PHE A 95 -6.24 -11.93 4.78
C PHE A 95 -5.83 -10.49 5.07
N SER A 96 -6.80 -9.57 5.13
CA SER A 96 -6.54 -8.17 5.42
C SER A 96 -5.90 -7.98 6.80
N GLU A 97 -6.40 -8.66 7.82
CA GLU A 97 -5.86 -8.67 9.18
C GLU A 97 -4.46 -9.30 9.22
N GLY A 98 -4.29 -10.46 8.59
CA GLY A 98 -2.99 -11.13 8.53
C GLY A 98 -1.95 -10.28 7.81
N LEU A 99 -2.34 -9.58 6.75
CA LEU A 99 -1.48 -8.65 6.03
C LEU A 99 -1.17 -7.41 6.89
N TYR A 100 -2.18 -6.82 7.51
CA TYR A 100 -2.01 -5.70 8.43
C TYR A 100 -1.01 -6.04 9.55
N GLU A 101 -1.20 -7.17 10.24
CA GLU A 101 -0.34 -7.61 11.34
C GLU A 101 1.09 -7.94 10.86
N THR A 102 1.23 -8.59 9.70
CA THR A 102 2.55 -8.86 9.10
C THR A 102 3.30 -7.57 8.81
N LEU A 103 2.60 -6.55 8.29
CA LEU A 103 3.20 -5.25 7.98
C LEU A 103 3.48 -4.41 9.22
N LYS A 104 2.52 -4.29 10.13
CA LYS A 104 2.66 -3.52 11.38
C LYS A 104 3.76 -4.07 12.29
N SER A 105 3.96 -5.39 12.29
CA SER A 105 5.06 -6.03 13.02
C SER A 105 6.41 -5.94 12.30
N ARG A 106 6.54 -5.12 11.24
CA ARG A 106 7.78 -4.96 10.47
C ARG A 106 8.28 -6.26 9.83
N GLY A 107 7.36 -7.21 9.59
CA GLY A 107 7.67 -8.55 9.09
C GLY A 107 8.22 -9.52 10.15
N GLU A 108 8.28 -9.13 11.43
CA GLU A 108 8.73 -10.01 12.51
C GLU A 108 7.67 -11.07 12.86
N LYS A 109 6.38 -10.75 12.72
CA LYS A 109 5.26 -11.66 12.97
C LYS A 109 4.48 -11.90 11.69
N VAL A 110 4.92 -12.89 10.93
CA VAL A 110 4.23 -13.33 9.72
C VAL A 110 2.93 -14.07 10.10
N LYS A 111 1.79 -13.51 9.73
CA LYS A 111 0.44 -14.04 10.04
C LYS A 111 -0.27 -14.65 8.84
N LEU A 112 0.38 -14.68 7.69
CA LEU A 112 -0.12 -15.21 6.42
C LEU A 112 0.58 -16.53 6.08
N GLY A 113 -0.15 -17.47 5.50
CA GLY A 113 0.43 -18.65 4.86
C GLY A 113 1.19 -18.28 3.58
N THR A 114 1.96 -19.21 3.02
CA THR A 114 2.78 -18.95 1.81
C THR A 114 1.97 -18.45 0.62
N GLU A 115 0.81 -19.05 0.34
CA GLU A 115 -0.07 -18.62 -0.76
C GLU A 115 -0.61 -17.20 -0.52
N GLU A 116 -0.98 -16.89 0.72
CA GLU A 116 -1.47 -15.58 1.11
C GLU A 116 -0.36 -14.52 1.07
N LEU A 117 0.90 -14.89 1.39
CA LEU A 117 2.05 -14.00 1.21
C LEU A 117 2.29 -13.67 -0.26
N ILE A 118 2.17 -14.65 -1.16
CA ILE A 118 2.27 -14.42 -2.60
C ILE A 118 1.16 -13.46 -3.06
N GLN A 119 -0.07 -13.67 -2.59
CA GLN A 119 -1.18 -12.76 -2.88
C GLN A 119 -0.95 -11.35 -2.31
N ALA A 120 -0.44 -11.25 -1.07
CA ALA A 120 -0.08 -9.97 -0.45
C ALA A 120 0.99 -9.23 -1.26
N HIS A 121 2.05 -9.93 -1.69
CA HIS A 121 3.07 -9.37 -2.57
C HIS A 121 2.44 -8.83 -3.85
N GLN A 122 1.58 -9.60 -4.52
CA GLN A 122 0.89 -9.19 -5.74
C GLN A 122 -0.02 -7.97 -5.53
N VAL A 123 -0.75 -7.92 -4.40
CA VAL A 123 -1.62 -6.79 -4.03
C VAL A 123 -0.80 -5.53 -3.85
N VAL A 124 0.25 -5.59 -3.03
CA VAL A 124 1.10 -4.44 -2.71
C VAL A 124 1.84 -3.94 -3.96
N GLN A 125 2.37 -4.86 -4.78
CA GLN A 125 3.04 -4.53 -6.04
C GLN A 125 2.08 -3.88 -7.05
N SER A 126 0.86 -4.43 -7.19
CA SER A 126 -0.16 -3.86 -8.07
C SER A 126 -0.59 -2.48 -7.58
N LEU A 127 -0.73 -2.29 -6.27
CA LEU A 127 -1.07 -0.99 -5.69
C LEU A 127 0.03 0.04 -5.92
N ALA A 128 1.31 -0.34 -5.79
CA ALA A 128 2.45 0.52 -6.12
C ALA A 128 2.41 0.97 -7.58
N THR A 129 2.14 0.03 -8.49
CA THR A 129 2.08 0.26 -9.94
C THR A 129 0.89 1.13 -10.34
N ASP A 130 -0.30 0.86 -9.79
CA ASP A 130 -1.52 1.63 -10.06
C ASP A 130 -1.40 3.06 -9.53
N THR A 131 -0.65 3.25 -8.43
CA THR A 131 -0.35 4.58 -7.87
C THR A 131 0.53 5.41 -8.82
N LEU A 132 1.60 4.82 -9.38
CA LEU A 132 2.43 5.47 -10.41
C LEU A 132 1.65 5.73 -11.70
N THR A 133 0.78 4.81 -12.07
CA THR A 133 -0.03 4.96 -13.29
C THR A 133 -0.98 6.15 -13.17
N LYS A 134 -1.62 6.34 -12.01
CA LYS A 134 -2.42 7.54 -11.71
C LYS A 134 -1.61 8.83 -11.81
N LEU A 135 -0.37 8.84 -11.31
CA LEU A 135 0.54 9.98 -11.46
C LEU A 135 0.82 10.31 -12.92
N ARG A 136 1.16 9.30 -13.72
CA ARG A 136 1.44 9.47 -15.15
C ARG A 136 0.26 10.06 -15.92
N TYR A 137 -0.97 9.61 -15.64
CA TYR A 137 -2.16 10.15 -16.30
C TYR A 137 -2.52 11.57 -15.83
N ALA A 138 -2.28 11.90 -14.56
CA ALA A 138 -2.44 13.28 -14.07
C ALA A 138 -1.45 14.23 -14.76
N HIS A 139 -0.19 13.81 -14.91
CA HIS A 139 0.86 14.58 -15.58
C HIS A 139 0.61 14.70 -17.09
N GLY A 140 0.19 13.62 -17.75
CA GLY A 140 -0.17 13.63 -19.17
C GLY A 140 -1.33 14.57 -19.49
N ARG A 141 -2.37 14.65 -18.64
CA ARG A 141 -3.48 15.59 -18.84
C ARG A 141 -3.08 17.06 -18.64
N ALA A 142 -2.11 17.34 -17.77
CA ALA A 142 -1.61 18.70 -17.59
C ALA A 142 -0.87 19.24 -18.83
N GLN A 143 -0.28 18.37 -19.65
CA GLN A 143 0.42 18.75 -20.88
C GLN A 143 -0.50 19.07 -22.06
N PHE A 144 -1.78 18.66 -22.03
CA PHE A 144 -2.77 18.94 -23.09
C PHE A 144 -3.66 20.16 -22.82
N ILE A 145 -3.42 20.90 -21.73
CA ILE A 145 -4.22 22.08 -21.33
C ILE A 145 -3.38 23.37 -21.35
N LEU A 146 -2.15 23.33 -21.87
CA LEU A 146 -1.31 24.50 -22.15
C LEU A 146 -1.23 24.73 -23.66
#